data_AF-A0A6G3X889-F1
#
_entry.id   AF-A0A6G3X889-F1
#
_cell.length_a   1.000
_cell.length_b   1.000
_cell.length_c   1.000
_cell.angle_alpha   90.00
_cell.angle_beta   90.00
_cell.angle_gamma   90.00
#
_symmetry.space_group_name_H-M   'P 1'
#
loop_
_entity.id
_entity.type
_entity.pdbx_description
1 polymer ?
#
loop_
_entity_poly.entity_id
_entity_poly.type
_entity_poly.pdbx_seq_one_letter_code
_entity_poly.pdbx_strand_id
1 'polypeptide(L)'
;MGHLEEIEEIGNIEKRYEVLGMTGDGGQGDLYPAHEFRTGRRVAVKTQKARTVGTSSAHRSAGGHLLEEGNRMLKLTGIDEIPEIFASGTYRNRRCLVMEYIDGPQLRDSWAEAKPVRDPETVASVIGQLCEILQR
;
A
#
# COMPACT_ATOMS: atom_id res chain seq x y z
N MET A 1 10.84 -0.61 -26.33
CA MET A 1 10.27 -1.80 -25.68
C MET A 1 10.80 -1.80 -24.25
N GLY A 2 10.16 -1.05 -23.34
CA GLY A 2 10.64 -0.90 -21.97
C GLY A 2 10.45 -2.22 -21.23
N HIS A 3 11.51 -2.74 -20.61
CA HIS A 3 11.37 -3.81 -19.63
C HIS A 3 10.33 -3.35 -18.61
N LEU A 4 9.21 -4.05 -18.51
CA LEU A 4 8.41 -4.01 -17.29
C LEU A 4 9.32 -4.52 -16.20
N GLU A 5 9.80 -3.64 -15.34
CA GLU A 5 10.45 -4.04 -14.10
C GLU A 5 9.41 -4.87 -13.35
N GLU A 6 9.68 -6.17 -13.19
CA GLU A 6 8.87 -7.02 -12.34
C GLU A 6 9.19 -6.66 -10.88
N ILE A 7 8.17 -6.67 -10.02
CA ILE A 7 8.38 -6.46 -8.59
C ILE A 7 9.35 -7.52 -8.06
N GLU A 8 10.38 -7.11 -7.32
CA GLU A 8 11.31 -8.04 -6.67
C GLU A 8 10.55 -8.97 -5.70
N GLU A 9 10.51 -10.27 -5.97
CA GLU A 9 9.90 -11.27 -5.08
C GLU A 9 10.93 -11.78 -4.06
N ILE A 10 10.70 -11.52 -2.77
CA ILE A 10 11.68 -11.76 -1.70
C ILE A 10 11.31 -12.91 -0.75
N GLY A 11 10.23 -13.64 -1.02
CA GLY A 11 9.77 -14.76 -0.18
C GLY A 11 9.23 -14.29 1.17
N ASN A 12 9.67 -14.91 2.29
CA ASN A 12 9.25 -14.44 3.62
C ASN A 12 9.93 -13.09 3.93
N ILE A 13 9.12 -12.03 4.04
CA ILE A 13 9.61 -10.67 4.27
C ILE A 13 10.24 -10.49 5.65
N GLU A 14 9.89 -11.33 6.64
CA GLU A 14 10.42 -11.26 8.01
C GLU A 14 11.93 -11.55 8.08
N LYS A 15 12.55 -11.99 6.97
CA LYS A 15 14.00 -12.11 6.84
C LYS A 15 14.70 -10.77 6.59
N ARG A 16 13.98 -9.76 6.08
CA ARG A 16 14.51 -8.44 5.70
C ARG A 16 13.86 -7.30 6.49
N TYR A 17 12.66 -7.51 7.02
CA TYR A 17 11.86 -6.49 7.69
C TYR A 17 11.40 -6.94 9.07
N GLU A 18 11.47 -6.03 10.03
CA GLU A 18 10.78 -6.11 11.31
C GLU A 18 9.35 -5.59 11.14
N VAL A 19 8.35 -6.48 11.08
CA VAL A 19 6.95 -6.09 10.92
C VAL A 19 6.32 -5.77 12.28
N LEU A 20 5.75 -4.57 12.42
CA LEU A 20 5.15 -4.07 13.64
C LEU A 20 3.65 -4.42 13.74
N GLY A 21 3.00 -3.94 14.80
CA GLY A 21 1.56 -4.08 15.00
C GLY A 21 0.73 -3.45 13.87
N MET A 22 -0.42 -4.03 13.55
CA MET A 22 -1.31 -3.58 12.47
C MET A 22 -1.80 -2.14 12.72
N THR A 23 -1.71 -1.28 11.71
CA THR A 23 -2.12 0.14 11.83
C THR A 23 -3.47 0.43 11.15
N GLY A 24 -3.97 -0.45 10.26
CA GLY A 24 -5.30 -0.28 9.68
C GLY A 24 -5.85 -1.49 8.93
N ASP A 25 -7.18 -1.64 8.98
CA ASP A 25 -7.99 -2.54 8.13
C ASP A 25 -8.53 -1.72 6.95
N GLY A 26 -7.89 -1.85 5.80
CA GLY A 26 -8.33 -1.24 4.55
C GLY A 26 -9.30 -2.15 3.80
N GLY A 27 -10.16 -1.58 2.95
CA GLY A 27 -11.10 -2.35 2.12
C GLY A 27 -10.44 -3.45 1.28
N GLN A 28 -9.19 -3.25 0.83
CA GLN A 28 -8.45 -4.13 -0.07
C GLN A 28 -7.33 -4.97 0.58
N GLY A 29 -7.07 -4.82 1.89
CA GLY A 29 -6.00 -5.55 2.58
C GLY A 29 -5.65 -4.98 3.94
N ASP A 30 -4.94 -5.76 4.76
CA ASP A 30 -4.42 -5.29 6.04
C ASP A 30 -3.07 -4.58 5.80
N LEU A 31 -2.84 -3.47 6.49
CA LEU A 31 -1.61 -2.69 6.41
C LEU A 31 -0.81 -2.75 7.72
N TYR A 32 0.47 -3.09 7.61
CA TYR A 32 1.39 -3.15 8.74
C TYR A 32 2.60 -2.25 8.48
N PRO A 33 2.97 -1.34 9.39
CA PRO A 33 4.26 -0.68 9.32
C PRO A 33 5.37 -1.71 9.62
N ALA A 34 6.54 -1.50 9.03
CA ALA A 34 7.71 -2.32 9.28
C ALA A 34 8.99 -1.48 9.15
N HIS A 35 10.10 -2.02 9.67
CA HIS A 35 11.43 -1.44 9.48
C HIS A 35 12.34 -2.41 8.71
N GLU A 36 13.05 -1.92 7.70
CA GLU A 36 14.08 -2.70 7.02
C GLU A 36 15.31 -2.87 7.93
N PHE A 37 15.74 -4.10 8.22
CA PHE A 37 16.83 -4.35 9.18
C PHE A 37 18.15 -3.66 8.81
N ARG A 38 18.46 -3.59 7.51
CA ARG A 38 19.76 -3.10 7.03
C ARG A 38 19.89 -1.58 7.11
N THR A 39 18.80 -0.86 6.90
CA THR A 39 18.80 0.59 6.70
C THR A 39 18.01 1.33 7.78
N GLY A 40 17.16 0.63 8.54
CA GLY A 40 16.18 1.22 9.45
C GLY A 40 14.99 1.88 8.74
N ARG A 41 14.94 1.84 7.39
CA ARG A 41 13.89 2.48 6.59
C ARG A 41 12.52 1.96 7.00
N ARG A 42 11.61 2.88 7.30
CA ARG A 42 10.21 2.56 7.57
C ARG A 42 9.48 2.26 6.26
N VAL A 43 8.73 1.18 6.23
CA VAL A 43 7.97 0.71 5.06
C VAL A 43 6.55 0.31 5.48
N ALA A 44 5.65 0.23 4.52
CA ALA A 44 4.32 -0.33 4.71
C ALA A 44 4.24 -1.71 4.05
N VAL A 45 3.58 -2.65 4.73
CA VAL A 45 3.34 -4.02 4.25
C VAL A 45 1.84 -4.18 4.06
N LYS A 46 1.38 -4.18 2.81
CA LYS A 46 -0.02 -4.46 2.45
C LYS A 46 -0.16 -5.94 2.20
N THR A 47 -1.00 -6.63 2.97
CA THR A 47 -1.24 -8.06 2.80
C THR A 47 -2.59 -8.33 2.16
N GLN A 48 -2.68 -9.44 1.44
CA GLN A 48 -3.98 -10.00 1.07
C GLN A 48 -4.82 -10.22 2.34
N LYS A 49 -6.12 -9.95 2.26
CA LYS A 49 -7.01 -10.15 3.42
C LYS A 49 -6.90 -11.57 3.98
N ALA A 50 -7.02 -11.68 5.30
CA ALA A 50 -7.10 -12.96 5.97
C ALA A 50 -8.23 -13.81 5.35
N ARG A 51 -8.05 -15.13 5.36
CA ARG A 51 -9.10 -16.07 4.93
C ARG A 51 -10.33 -15.88 5.83
N THR A 52 -11.36 -15.23 5.33
CA THR A 52 -12.72 -15.38 5.87
C THR A 52 -13.29 -16.72 5.42
N VAL A 53 -14.43 -17.15 5.97
CA VAL A 53 -15.08 -18.45 5.73
C VAL A 53 -15.54 -18.58 4.27
N GLY A 54 -14.58 -18.73 3.37
CA GLY A 54 -14.73 -18.80 1.93
C GLY A 54 -13.81 -19.85 1.32
N THR A 55 -14.03 -20.15 0.04
CA THR A 55 -13.34 -21.21 -0.69
C THR A 55 -11.86 -20.86 -0.93
N SER A 56 -11.00 -21.88 -1.03
CA SER A 56 -9.57 -21.69 -1.30
C SER A 56 -9.28 -20.99 -2.64
N SER A 57 -10.22 -21.02 -3.59
CA SER A 57 -10.13 -20.29 -4.86
C SER A 57 -10.28 -18.77 -4.68
N ALA A 58 -11.22 -18.32 -3.84
CA ALA A 58 -11.41 -16.89 -3.55
C ALA A 58 -10.16 -16.27 -2.91
N HIS A 59 -9.50 -17.00 -2.01
CA HIS A 59 -8.26 -16.55 -1.38
C HIS A 59 -7.09 -16.45 -2.37
N ARG A 60 -6.95 -17.41 -3.29
CA ARG A 60 -5.94 -17.34 -4.36
C ARG A 60 -6.20 -16.19 -5.32
N SER A 61 -7.46 -15.93 -5.67
CA SER A 61 -7.85 -14.78 -6.51
C SER A 61 -7.45 -13.46 -5.86
N ALA A 62 -7.73 -13.29 -4.57
CA ALA A 62 -7.35 -12.08 -3.82
C ALA A 62 -5.83 -11.82 -3.84
N GLY A 63 -5.02 -12.88 -3.70
CA GLY A 63 -3.56 -12.78 -3.82
C GLY A 63 -3.06 -12.52 -5.25
N GLY A 64 -3.83 -12.87 -6.27
CA GLY A 64 -3.58 -12.47 -7.66
C GLY A 64 -3.83 -10.97 -7.86
N HIS A 65 -4.99 -10.49 -7.40
CA HIS A 65 -5.37 -9.07 -7.52
C HIS A 65 -4.38 -8.13 -6.83
N LEU A 66 -3.82 -8.50 -5.67
CA LEU A 66 -2.83 -7.68 -4.99
C LEU A 66 -1.54 -7.52 -5.81
N LEU A 67 -1.04 -8.60 -6.45
CA LEU A 67 0.14 -8.51 -7.30
C LEU A 67 -0.15 -7.77 -8.61
N GLU A 68 -1.34 -7.95 -9.19
CA GLU A 68 -1.80 -7.16 -10.34
C GLU A 68 -1.86 -5.67 -10.01
N GLU A 69 -2.33 -5.31 -8.81
CA GLU A 69 -2.33 -3.95 -8.30
C GLU A 69 -0.89 -3.42 -8.20
N GLY A 70 0.01 -4.16 -7.56
CA GLY A 70 1.43 -3.78 -7.47
C GLY A 70 2.07 -3.56 -8.84
N ASN A 71 1.83 -4.45 -9.80
CA ASN A 71 2.34 -4.33 -11.17
C ASN A 71 1.77 -3.11 -11.91
N ARG A 72 0.56 -2.66 -11.57
CA ARG A 72 0.01 -1.40 -12.08
C ARG A 72 0.67 -0.21 -11.40
N MET A 73 0.89 -0.27 -10.08
CA MET A 73 1.57 0.79 -9.33
C MET A 73 3.02 0.97 -9.80
N LEU A 74 3.74 -0.09 -10.17
CA LEU A 74 5.09 0.04 -10.73
C LEU A 74 5.13 0.90 -12.01
N LYS A 75 4.06 0.91 -12.82
CA LYS A 75 3.97 1.76 -14.02
C LYS A 75 3.80 3.25 -13.68
N LEU A 76 3.49 3.54 -12.42
CA LEU A 76 3.27 4.88 -11.89
C LEU A 76 4.46 5.36 -11.05
N THR A 77 5.54 4.57 -10.99
CA THR A 77 6.80 4.95 -10.32
C THR A 77 7.34 6.24 -10.93
N GLY A 78 7.81 7.16 -10.07
CA GLY A 78 8.27 8.50 -10.47
C GLY A 78 7.17 9.56 -10.49
N ILE A 79 5.93 9.21 -10.12
CA ILE A 79 4.91 10.19 -9.71
C ILE A 79 5.04 10.36 -8.20
N ASP A 80 5.50 11.54 -7.76
CA ASP A 80 5.89 11.82 -6.36
C ASP A 80 4.76 11.55 -5.35
N GLU A 81 3.50 11.68 -5.78
CA GLU A 81 2.34 11.51 -4.91
C GLU A 81 1.82 10.06 -4.87
N ILE A 82 2.44 9.13 -5.61
CA ILE A 82 2.09 7.71 -5.63
C ILE A 82 3.17 6.90 -4.91
N PRO A 83 2.81 6.16 -3.83
CA PRO A 83 3.78 5.40 -3.06
C PRO A 83 4.55 4.37 -3.90
N GLU A 84 5.88 4.33 -3.74
CA GLU A 84 6.74 3.39 -4.44
C GLU A 84 6.55 1.95 -3.93
N ILE A 85 6.66 0.96 -4.84
CA ILE A 85 6.71 -0.46 -4.49
C ILE A 85 8.17 -0.90 -4.42
N PHE A 86 8.59 -1.47 -3.30
CA PHE A 86 9.95 -1.98 -3.12
C PHE A 86 10.07 -3.46 -3.43
N ALA A 87 9.08 -4.27 -3.04
CA ALA A 87 9.14 -5.72 -3.19
C ALA A 87 7.76 -6.38 -3.04
N SER A 88 7.66 -7.63 -3.46
CA SER A 88 6.56 -8.55 -3.15
C SER A 88 7.07 -9.74 -2.36
N GLY A 89 6.18 -10.38 -1.61
CA GLY A 89 6.57 -11.51 -0.79
C GLY A 89 5.41 -12.15 -0.06
N THR A 90 5.74 -12.73 1.09
CA THR A 90 4.79 -13.35 2.01
C THR A 90 5.01 -12.88 3.44
N TYR A 91 3.91 -12.63 4.13
CA TYR A 91 3.85 -12.35 5.57
C TYR A 91 2.71 -13.15 6.18
N ARG A 92 2.98 -13.95 7.23
CA ARG A 92 1.99 -14.84 7.87
C ARG A 92 1.24 -15.73 6.87
N ASN A 93 1.97 -16.38 5.95
CA ASN A 93 1.43 -17.20 4.85
C ASN A 93 0.49 -16.46 3.89
N ARG A 94 0.57 -15.13 3.84
CA ARG A 94 -0.22 -14.29 2.95
C ARG A 94 0.65 -13.51 2.01
N ARG A 95 0.29 -13.46 0.72
CA ARG A 95 0.94 -12.57 -0.25
C ARG A 95 0.89 -11.13 0.24
N CYS A 96 1.98 -10.41 0.03
CA CYS A 96 2.09 -9.01 0.43
C CYS A 96 2.92 -8.19 -0.56
N LEU A 97 2.71 -6.89 -0.50
CA LEU A 97 3.56 -5.87 -1.11
C LEU A 97 4.26 -5.10 0.00
N VAL A 98 5.55 -4.85 -0.17
CA VAL A 98 6.33 -3.91 0.61
C VAL A 98 6.43 -2.62 -0.20
N MET A 99 5.99 -1.52 0.40
CA MET A 99 5.87 -0.22 -0.26
C MET A 99 6.33 0.89 0.65
N GLU A 100 6.47 2.09 0.09
CA GLU A 100 6.72 3.30 0.85
C GLU A 100 5.70 3.48 1.98
N TYR A 101 6.20 3.89 3.15
CA TYR A 101 5.34 4.26 4.27
C TYR A 101 5.01 5.74 4.19
N ILE A 102 3.72 6.06 4.00
CA ILE A 102 3.24 7.45 4.05
C ILE A 102 2.95 7.82 5.51
N ASP A 103 3.73 8.77 6.02
CA ASP A 103 3.56 9.28 7.38
C ASP A 103 2.49 10.38 7.40
N GLY A 104 1.23 9.96 7.52
CA GLY A 104 0.10 10.87 7.59
C GLY A 104 -1.21 10.15 7.88
N PRO A 105 -2.25 10.89 8.29
CA PRO A 105 -3.58 10.32 8.49
C PRO A 105 -4.22 9.94 7.14
N GLN A 106 -5.15 8.98 7.18
CA GLN A 106 -5.99 8.73 6.01
C GLN A 106 -6.91 9.93 5.77
N LEU A 107 -7.02 10.37 4.51
CA LEU A 107 -7.90 11.47 4.13
C LEU A 107 -9.35 11.26 4.61
N ARG A 108 -9.84 10.00 4.62
CA ARG A 108 -11.18 9.65 5.14
C ARG A 108 -11.34 10.03 6.61
N ASP A 109 -10.33 9.76 7.41
CA ASP A 109 -10.37 9.95 8.86
C ASP A 109 -10.25 11.45 9.15
N SER A 110 -9.31 12.14 8.50
CA SER A 110 -9.21 13.60 8.52
C SER A 110 -10.52 14.29 8.10
N TRP A 111 -11.18 13.79 7.05
CA TRP A 111 -12.48 14.29 6.59
C TRP A 111 -13.59 14.05 7.61
N ALA A 112 -13.60 12.90 8.27
CA ALA A 112 -14.61 12.58 9.28
C ALA A 112 -14.48 13.50 10.51
N GLU A 113 -13.25 13.75 10.96
CA GLU A 113 -12.92 14.62 12.09
C GLU A 113 -13.19 16.10 11.79
N ALA A 114 -12.96 16.53 10.55
CA ALA A 114 -13.12 17.92 10.13
C ALA A 114 -14.58 18.35 9.95
N LYS A 115 -15.60 17.54 10.29
CA LYS A 115 -17.02 17.90 10.07
C LYS A 115 -17.57 18.86 11.14
N PRO A 116 -18.32 19.92 10.75
CA PRO A 116 -18.53 20.38 9.37
C PRO A 116 -17.23 21.01 8.83
N VAL A 117 -16.92 20.78 7.56
CA VAL A 117 -15.70 21.31 6.95
C VAL A 117 -15.76 22.82 6.89
N ARG A 118 -14.83 23.50 7.59
CA ARG A 118 -14.81 24.97 7.73
C ARG A 118 -13.70 25.67 6.97
N ASP A 119 -12.86 24.91 6.28
CA ASP A 119 -11.69 25.42 5.57
C ASP A 119 -11.77 25.05 4.07
N PRO A 120 -12.33 25.94 3.24
CA PRO A 120 -12.41 25.72 1.79
C PRO A 120 -11.04 25.73 1.09
N GLU A 121 -10.04 26.41 1.63
CA GLU A 121 -8.70 26.50 1.02
C GLU A 121 -8.00 25.14 1.10
N THR A 122 -8.06 24.50 2.28
CA THR A 122 -7.56 23.12 2.43
C THR A 122 -8.28 22.15 1.50
N VAL A 123 -9.61 22.27 1.34
CA VAL A 123 -10.37 21.41 0.42
C VAL A 123 -9.91 21.62 -1.02
N ALA A 124 -9.80 22.88 -1.47
CA ALA A 124 -9.34 23.20 -2.81
C ALA A 124 -7.91 22.69 -3.07
N SER A 125 -7.02 22.81 -2.08
CA SER A 125 -5.64 22.31 -2.18
C SER A 125 -5.59 20.79 -2.34
N VAL A 126 -6.33 20.03 -1.51
CA VAL A 126 -6.40 18.56 -1.61
C VAL A 126 -6.97 18.13 -2.96
N ILE A 127 -8.03 18.78 -3.44
CA ILE A 127 -8.61 18.48 -4.76
C ILE A 127 -7.62 18.81 -5.87
N GLY A 128 -6.92 19.94 -5.79
CA GLY A 128 -5.90 20.35 -6.76
C GLY A 128 -4.81 19.31 -6.90
N GLN A 129 -4.24 18.86 -5.78
CA GLN A 129 -3.23 17.79 -5.76
C GLN A 129 -3.76 16.51 -6.42
N LEU A 130 -4.98 16.07 -6.09
CA LEU A 130 -5.58 14.89 -6.71
C LEU A 130 -5.76 15.05 -8.24
N CYS A 131 -6.12 16.24 -8.71
CA CYS A 131 -6.24 16.52 -10.14
C CYS A 131 -4.89 16.50 -10.86
N GLU A 132 -3.83 17.06 -10.24
CA GLU A 132 -2.47 17.04 -10.79
C GLU A 132 -1.97 15.60 -10.98
N ILE A 133 -2.23 14.73 -10.00
CA ILE A 133 -1.89 13.31 -10.07
C ILE A 133 -2.61 12.62 -11.24
N LEU A 134 -3.91 12.88 -11.40
CA LEU A 134 -4.73 12.26 -12.44
C LEU A 134 -4.42 12.76 -13.86
N GLN A 135 -3.75 13.91 -13.99
CA GLN A 135 -3.37 14.47 -15.28
C GLN A 135 -2.09 13.84 -15.85
N ARG A 136 -1.22 13.30 -14.99
CA ARG A 136 0.03 12.65 -15.40
C ARG A 136 -0.23 11.31 -16.11
#